data_AF-A0A5D2XXF0-F1
#
_entry.id   AF-A0A5D2XXF0-F1
#
_cell.length_a   1.000
_cell.length_b   1.000
_cell.length_c   1.000
_cell.angle_alpha   90.00
_cell.angle_beta   90.00
_cell.angle_gamma   90.00
#
_symmetry.space_group_name_H-M   'P 1'
#
loop_
_entity.id
_entity.type
_entity.pdbx_description
1 polymer ?
#
loop_
_entity_poly.entity_id
_entity_poly.type
_entity_poly.pdbx_seq_one_letter_code
_entity_poly.pdbx_strand_id
1 'polypeptide(L)'
;MGFVFSTLIIISFSNFITCNNQHILSSCNFDAIYQVGDSIAETGNDVQDNPSSIFARFPYGETFKKATGRCSDGLLMIDYIGFLAIIKANPWWPPPPPPPPPPPPPLPPPALAKNKRW
;
A
#
# COMPACT_ATOMS: atom_id res chain seq x y z
N MET A 1 2.54 -46.35 28.80
CA MET A 1 2.79 -45.00 29.36
C MET A 1 3.37 -44.02 28.35
N GLY A 2 4.38 -44.38 27.53
CA GLY A 2 5.00 -43.45 26.56
C GLY A 2 4.12 -43.02 25.38
N PHE A 3 3.25 -43.90 24.86
CA PHE A 3 2.39 -43.57 23.70
C PHE A 3 1.37 -42.45 24.02
N VAL A 4 0.78 -42.49 25.22
CA VAL A 4 -0.17 -41.49 25.71
C VAL A 4 0.49 -40.13 25.95
N PHE A 5 1.75 -40.14 26.40
CA PHE A 5 2.52 -38.91 26.61
C PHE A 5 2.89 -38.25 25.27
N SER A 6 3.25 -39.06 24.27
CA SER A 6 3.54 -38.58 22.92
C SER A 6 2.30 -37.97 22.25
N THR A 7 1.14 -38.61 22.36
CA THR A 7 -0.11 -38.06 21.80
C THR A 7 -0.54 -36.77 22.50
N LEU A 8 -0.35 -36.64 23.82
CA LEU A 8 -0.62 -35.41 24.55
C LEU A 8 0.28 -34.24 24.12
N ILE A 9 1.56 -34.51 23.88
CA ILE A 9 2.50 -33.50 23.35
C ILE A 9 2.09 -33.05 21.95
N ILE A 10 1.76 -34.00 21.06
CA ILE A 10 1.33 -33.68 19.68
C ILE A 10 0.02 -32.87 19.68
N ILE A 11 -0.94 -33.21 20.54
CA ILE A 11 -2.20 -32.46 20.68
C ILE A 11 -1.93 -31.06 21.25
N SER A 12 -1.01 -30.91 22.21
CA SER A 12 -0.68 -29.59 22.76
C SER A 12 0.04 -28.69 21.74
N PHE A 13 0.95 -29.26 20.95
CA PHE A 13 1.59 -28.56 19.83
C PHE A 13 0.61 -28.22 18.70
N SER A 14 -0.33 -29.10 18.37
CA SER A 14 -1.33 -28.80 17.35
C SER A 14 -2.27 -27.67 17.80
N ASN A 15 -2.65 -27.62 19.09
CA ASN A 15 -3.40 -26.51 19.67
C ASN A 15 -2.60 -25.20 19.74
N PHE A 16 -1.28 -25.26 19.89
CA PHE A 16 -0.38 -24.10 19.83
C PHE A 16 -0.21 -23.56 18.40
N ILE A 17 -0.18 -24.45 17.39
CA ILE A 17 -0.08 -24.08 15.96
C ILE A 17 -1.43 -23.61 15.41
N THR A 18 -2.55 -24.16 15.88
CA THR A 18 -3.88 -23.60 15.58
C THR A 18 -4.10 -22.33 16.39
N CYS A 19 -3.52 -21.25 15.89
CA CYS A 19 -4.15 -19.94 15.97
C CYS A 19 -5.57 -20.09 15.39
N ASN A 20 -6.54 -20.37 16.27
CA ASN A 20 -7.92 -20.02 15.99
C ASN A 20 -7.92 -18.51 15.74
N ASN A 21 -8.07 -18.10 14.49
CA ASN A 21 -9.23 -17.33 14.05
C ASN A 21 -8.94 -16.69 12.70
N GLN A 22 -9.94 -16.75 11.84
CA GLN A 22 -10.13 -16.12 10.52
C GLN A 22 -10.03 -14.57 10.53
N HIS A 23 -9.25 -13.98 11.44
CA HIS A 23 -9.41 -12.61 11.93
C HIS A 23 -8.10 -11.97 12.46
N ILE A 24 -6.91 -12.42 12.02
CA ILE A 24 -5.62 -11.85 12.47
C ILE A 24 -5.59 -10.31 12.41
N LEU A 25 -6.12 -9.70 11.35
CA LEU A 25 -6.16 -8.24 11.14
C LEU A 25 -7.12 -7.46 12.07
N SER A 26 -7.83 -8.15 12.95
CA SER A 26 -9.06 -7.64 13.59
C SER A 26 -9.27 -8.14 15.00
N SER A 27 -8.55 -9.20 15.39
CA SER A 27 -8.33 -9.53 16.80
C SER A 27 -7.20 -8.67 17.38
N CYS A 28 -6.30 -8.18 16.53
CA CYS A 28 -5.26 -7.22 16.90
C CYS A 28 -5.68 -5.83 16.40
N ASN A 29 -5.90 -4.91 17.33
CA ASN A 29 -6.18 -3.50 17.04
C ASN A 29 -4.88 -2.82 16.57
N PHE A 30 -4.50 -3.05 15.32
CA PHE A 30 -3.34 -2.38 14.73
C PHE A 30 -3.71 -0.93 14.39
N ASP A 31 -2.92 0.02 14.89
CA ASP A 31 -3.14 1.45 14.61
C ASP A 31 -2.64 1.86 13.21
N ALA A 32 -1.68 1.12 12.66
CA ALA A 32 -1.06 1.44 11.38
C ALA A 32 -0.50 0.19 10.67
N ILE A 33 -0.41 0.27 9.34
CA ILE A 33 0.27 -0.72 8.50
C ILE A 33 1.48 -0.05 7.86
N TYR A 34 2.64 -0.68 8.00
CA TYR A 34 3.86 -0.27 7.34
C TYR A 34 4.25 -1.32 6.30
N GLN A 35 4.56 -0.88 5.09
CA GLN A 35 5.10 -1.75 4.04
C GLN A 35 6.48 -1.27 3.63
N VAL A 36 7.37 -2.21 3.35
CA VAL A 36 8.71 -1.96 2.83
C VAL A 36 8.87 -2.87 1.62
N GLY A 37 9.48 -2.35 0.55
CA GLY A 37 9.68 -3.12 -0.66
C GLY A 37 10.17 -2.25 -1.81
N ASP A 38 9.92 -2.73 -3.01
CA ASP A 38 10.22 -2.07 -4.27
C ASP A 38 8.93 -1.50 -4.90
N SER A 39 8.93 -1.37 -6.23
CA SER A 39 7.83 -0.84 -7.04
C SER A 39 6.46 -1.46 -6.72
N ILE A 40 6.39 -2.74 -6.32
CA ILE A 40 5.12 -3.42 -6.00
C ILE A 40 4.53 -2.92 -4.67
N ALA A 41 5.40 -2.46 -3.77
CA ALA A 41 5.03 -1.87 -2.49
C ALA A 41 5.07 -0.34 -2.52
N GLU A 42 5.26 0.29 -3.67
CA GLU A 42 5.52 1.71 -3.76
C GLU A 42 4.25 2.52 -4.01
N THR A 43 3.85 3.30 -2.99
CA THR A 43 2.59 4.05 -2.98
C THR A 43 2.73 5.50 -3.46
N GLY A 44 3.88 5.86 -4.07
CA GLY A 44 4.14 7.19 -4.63
C GLY A 44 5.45 7.87 -4.22
N ASN A 45 6.35 7.19 -3.51
CA ASN A 45 7.63 7.78 -3.08
C ASN A 45 8.50 8.16 -4.28
N ASP A 46 8.62 7.29 -5.29
CA ASP A 46 9.38 7.57 -6.51
C ASP A 46 8.87 8.81 -7.25
N VAL A 47 7.55 9.02 -7.35
CA VAL A 47 7.01 10.24 -8.00
C VAL A 47 7.20 11.48 -7.13
N GLN A 48 7.27 11.32 -5.82
CA GLN A 48 7.60 12.41 -4.91
C GLN A 48 9.06 12.86 -5.06
N ASP A 49 9.98 11.90 -5.17
CA ASP A 49 11.43 12.18 -5.35
C ASP A 49 11.77 12.56 -6.80
N ASN A 50 11.08 11.96 -7.77
CA ASN A 50 11.23 12.19 -9.19
C ASN A 50 9.86 12.46 -9.84
N PRO A 51 9.41 13.72 -9.90
CA PRO A 51 8.15 14.09 -10.54
C PRO A 51 8.07 13.74 -12.04
N SER A 52 9.21 13.46 -12.68
CA SER A 52 9.28 13.06 -14.09
C SER A 52 9.26 11.54 -14.29
N SER A 53 9.05 10.77 -13.22
CA SER A 53 8.95 9.31 -13.28
C SER A 53 7.92 8.83 -14.30
N ILE A 54 8.17 7.65 -14.85
CA ILE A 54 7.26 6.98 -15.77
C ILE A 54 5.93 6.62 -15.09
N PHE A 55 5.93 6.43 -13.76
CA PHE A 55 4.73 6.10 -12.98
C PHE A 55 3.79 7.30 -12.80
N ALA A 56 4.27 8.52 -13.07
CA ALA A 56 3.46 9.73 -13.11
C ALA A 56 2.73 9.94 -14.45
N ARG A 57 2.72 8.92 -15.33
CA ARG A 57 2.14 8.97 -16.67
C ARG A 57 1.36 7.69 -16.97
N PHE A 58 0.46 7.76 -17.95
CA PHE A 58 -0.19 6.57 -18.50
C PHE A 58 0.87 5.58 -19.05
N PRO A 59 0.64 4.26 -18.97
CA PRO A 59 -0.61 3.59 -18.59
C PRO A 59 -0.91 3.56 -17.08
N TYR A 60 0.08 3.83 -16.23
CA TYR A 60 -0.06 3.74 -14.78
C TYR A 60 -1.19 4.65 -14.26
N GLY A 61 -2.17 4.05 -13.59
CA GLY A 61 -3.42 4.69 -13.17
C GLY A 61 -4.58 4.69 -14.19
N GLU A 62 -4.53 3.90 -15.27
CA GLU A 62 -5.61 3.83 -16.28
C GLU A 62 -6.97 3.47 -15.67
N THR A 63 -7.03 2.55 -14.70
CA THR A 63 -8.28 2.20 -13.98
C THR A 63 -8.89 3.41 -13.27
N PHE A 64 -8.04 4.33 -12.80
CA PHE A 64 -8.44 5.58 -12.15
C PHE A 64 -8.60 6.75 -13.14
N LYS A 65 -8.40 6.50 -14.44
CA LYS A 65 -8.43 7.49 -15.52
C LYS A 65 -7.48 8.67 -15.30
N LYS A 66 -6.40 8.42 -14.56
CA LYS A 66 -5.45 9.46 -14.13
C LYS A 66 -4.18 8.79 -13.60
N ALA A 67 -3.03 9.36 -13.94
CA ALA A 67 -1.77 8.93 -13.37
C ALA A 67 -1.75 9.04 -11.84
N THR A 68 -1.52 7.91 -11.18
CA THR A 68 -1.52 7.78 -9.71
C THR A 68 -0.13 7.98 -9.10
N GLY A 69 0.93 7.86 -9.91
CA GLY A 69 2.29 7.83 -9.41
C GLY A 69 2.70 6.50 -8.78
N ARG A 70 1.91 5.45 -9.01
CA ARG A 70 2.18 4.10 -8.52
C ARG A 70 2.59 3.20 -9.68
N CYS A 71 3.36 2.16 -9.41
CA CYS A 71 3.82 1.19 -10.40
C CYS A 71 2.72 0.20 -10.83
N SER A 72 1.46 0.64 -10.92
CA SER A 72 0.30 -0.18 -11.26
C SER A 72 -0.80 0.67 -11.90
N ASP A 73 -1.62 0.05 -12.74
CA ASP A 73 -2.81 0.66 -13.35
C ASP A 73 -3.98 0.79 -12.35
N GLY A 74 -3.85 0.14 -11.18
CA GLY A 74 -4.88 0.00 -10.17
C GLY A 74 -4.35 0.08 -8.73
N LEU A 75 -5.10 -0.54 -7.82
CA LEU A 75 -4.73 -0.66 -6.41
C LEU A 75 -3.55 -1.63 -6.24
N LEU A 76 -2.70 -1.38 -5.25
CA LEU A 76 -1.64 -2.27 -4.80
C LEU A 76 -2.17 -3.22 -3.71
N MET A 77 -1.44 -4.30 -3.44
CA MET A 77 -1.81 -5.28 -2.40
C MET A 77 -2.13 -4.62 -1.05
N ILE A 78 -1.35 -3.60 -0.65
CA ILE A 78 -1.60 -2.86 0.58
C ILE A 78 -2.99 -2.24 0.63
N ASP A 79 -3.48 -1.68 -0.49
CA ASP A 79 -4.76 -0.98 -0.47
C ASP A 79 -5.87 -1.98 -0.14
N TYR A 80 -5.81 -3.20 -0.70
CA TYR A 80 -6.75 -4.27 -0.38
C TYR A 80 -6.67 -4.69 1.09
N ILE A 81 -5.46 -4.86 1.64
CA ILE A 81 -5.26 -5.19 3.06
C ILE A 81 -5.83 -4.07 3.95
N GLY A 82 -5.57 -2.81 3.59
CA GLY A 82 -6.10 -1.63 4.27
C GLY A 82 -7.63 -1.56 4.22
N PHE A 83 -8.26 -1.79 3.06
CA PHE A 83 -9.73 -1.84 2.96
C PHE A 83 -10.32 -2.95 3.80
N LEU A 84 -9.71 -4.13 3.80
CA LEU A 84 -10.17 -5.24 4.63
C LEU A 84 -10.07 -4.88 6.12
N ALA A 85 -9.00 -4.20 6.56
CA ALA A 85 -8.89 -3.71 7.94
C ALA A 85 -9.98 -2.68 8.26
N ILE A 86 -10.21 -1.70 7.37
CA ILE A 86 -11.20 -0.63 7.56
C ILE A 86 -12.64 -1.18 7.59
N ILE A 87 -13.05 -2.00 6.61
CA ILE A 87 -14.41 -2.55 6.51
C ILE A 87 -14.74 -3.39 7.76
N LYS A 88 -13.74 -4.08 8.30
CA LYS A 88 -13.87 -4.93 9.48
C LYS A 88 -13.93 -4.12 10.77
N ALA A 89 -13.25 -2.98 10.82
CA ALA A 89 -13.35 -2.01 11.91
C ALA A 89 -14.67 -1.20 11.86
N ASN A 90 -15.16 -0.87 10.65
CA ASN A 90 -16.41 -0.15 10.43
C ASN A 90 -17.12 -0.64 9.15
N PRO A 91 -18.13 -1.52 9.26
CA PRO A 91 -18.89 -2.05 8.11
C PRO A 91 -19.65 -1.01 7.29
N TRP A 92 -19.80 0.22 7.80
CA TRP A 92 -20.54 1.31 7.14
C TRP A 92 -19.62 2.31 6.43
N TRP A 93 -18.33 2.02 6.29
CA TRP A 93 -17.38 2.93 5.65
C TRP A 93 -17.53 2.95 4.11
N PRO A 94 -17.70 4.12 3.48
CA PRO A 94 -17.77 4.22 2.02
C PRO A 94 -16.41 3.92 1.38
N PRO A 95 -16.36 3.50 0.10
CA PRO A 95 -15.09 3.34 -0.61
C PRO A 95 -14.29 4.66 -0.55
N PRO A 96 -12.95 4.59 -0.44
CA PRO A 96 -12.15 5.80 -0.32
C PRO A 96 -12.35 6.71 -1.55
N PRO A 97 -12.26 8.03 -1.36
CA PRO A 97 -12.26 8.95 -2.47
C PRO A 97 -11.03 8.70 -3.37
N PRO A 98 -11.13 8.96 -4.69
CA PRO A 98 -9.98 8.89 -5.58
C PRO A 98 -8.88 9.85 -5.09
N PRO A 99 -7.59 9.50 -5.28
CA PRO A 99 -6.48 10.31 -4.81
C PRO A 99 -6.53 11.72 -5.43
N PRO A 100 -6.18 12.78 -4.66
CA PRO A 100 -6.19 14.15 -5.14
C PRO A 100 -5.30 14.33 -6.38
N PRO A 101 -5.60 15.29 -7.29
CA PRO A 101 -4.74 15.63 -8.42
C PRO A 101 -3.28 15.74 -7.99
N PRO A 102 -2.30 15.22 -8.77
CA PRO A 102 -0.91 15.56 -8.49
C PRO A 102 -0.78 17.09 -8.51
N PRO A 103 0.07 17.66 -7.64
CA PRO A 103 0.34 19.09 -7.70
C PRO A 103 0.82 19.46 -9.11
N PRO A 104 0.48 20.66 -9.62
CA PRO A 104 0.98 21.10 -10.90
C PRO A 104 2.51 21.05 -10.91
N PRO A 105 3.13 20.73 -12.07
CA PRO A 105 4.59 20.72 -12.16
C PRO A 105 5.16 22.07 -11.71
N PRO A 106 6.36 22.09 -11.10
CA PRO A 106 7.01 23.33 -10.72
C PRO A 106 7.05 24.29 -11.91
N LEU A 107 6.76 25.56 -11.66
CA LEU A 107 6.92 26.59 -12.69
C LEU A 107 8.33 26.46 -13.30
N PRO A 108 8.47 26.56 -14.63
CA PRO A 108 9.79 26.57 -15.23
C PRO A 108 10.62 27.67 -14.56
N PRO A 109 11.93 27.44 -14.33
CA PRO A 109 12.78 28.48 -13.78
C PRO A 109 12.62 29.74 -14.64
N PRO A 110 12.61 30.94 -14.02
CA PRO A 110 12.57 32.18 -14.76
C PRO A 110 13.62 32.12 -15.86
N ALA A 111 13.23 32.42 -17.11
CA ALA A 111 14.15 32.39 -18.22
C ALA A 111 15.41 33.16 -17.79
N LEU A 112 16.54 32.44 -17.65
CA LEU A 112 17.81 33.08 -17.40
C LEU A 112 17.93 34.12 -18.49
N ALA A 113 17.88 35.40 -18.09
CA ALA A 113 18.12 36.51 -18.99
C ALA A 113 19.42 36.14 -19.69
N LYS A 114 19.33 35.79 -20.98
CA LYS A 114 20.50 35.47 -21.79
C LYS A 114 21.32 36.73 -21.75
N ASN A 115 22.29 36.77 -20.84
CA ASN A 115 23.23 37.86 -20.71
C ASN A 115 23.78 38.05 -22.10
N LYS A 116 23.46 39.21 -22.69
CA LYS A 116 24.10 39.69 -23.91
C LYS A 116 25.58 39.68 -23.62
N ARG A 117 26.26 38.65 -24.14
CA ARG A 117 27.69 38.52 -24.12
C ARG A 117 28.17 39.24 -25.37
N TRP A 118 28.62 40.48 -25.14
CA TRP A 118 29.27 41.44 -26.03
C TRP A 118 28.50 41.82 -27.30
#